data_AF-A0A453GBN7-F1
#
_entry.id   AF-A0A453GBN7-F1
#
_cell.length_a   1.000
_cell.length_b   1.000
_cell.length_c   1.000
_cell.angle_alpha   90.00
_cell.angle_beta   90.00
_cell.angle_gamma   90.00
#
_symmetry.space_group_name_H-M   'P 1'
#
loop_
_entity.id
_entity.type
_entity.pdbx_description
1 polymer ?
#
loop_
_entity_poly.entity_id
_entity_poly.type
_entity_poly.pdbx_seq_one_letter_code
_entity_poly.pdbx_strand_id
1 'polypeptide(L)'
;QDLYVDDDIGDGFSFSGGKYAEAEGPSKSDEWFAQGRMVKAHALYGNKEKAKDPFFGLTMGSGSQSSGDVFNWFCVEAGSSSNPTVLLIHGFPSQAYSYRNVLPVLSDKYRSIAFDWLGELCTSFGA
;
A
#
# COMPACT_ATOMS: atom_id res chain seq x y z
N GLN A 1 -6.44 40.28 -12.74
CA GLN A 1 -6.80 39.02 -13.41
C GLN A 1 -5.94 37.97 -12.73
N ASP A 2 -6.40 37.50 -11.59
CA ASP A 2 -5.64 36.57 -10.76
C ASP A 2 -6.15 35.17 -11.08
N LEU A 3 -5.25 34.33 -11.62
CA LEU A 3 -5.51 32.92 -11.90
C LEU A 3 -5.70 32.20 -10.56
N TYR A 4 -6.92 31.77 -10.28
CA TYR A 4 -7.20 30.73 -9.30
C TYR A 4 -6.52 29.44 -9.78
N VAL A 5 -5.51 28.98 -9.06
CA VAL A 5 -4.99 27.61 -9.18
C VAL A 5 -5.87 26.76 -8.25
N ASP A 6 -6.63 25.84 -8.83
CA ASP A 6 -7.36 24.81 -8.08
C ASP A 6 -6.33 23.89 -7.39
N ASP A 7 -6.03 24.17 -6.12
CA ASP A 7 -5.19 23.34 -5.23
C ASP A 7 -5.87 22.01 -4.83
N ASP A 8 -7.03 21.67 -5.43
CA ASP A 8 -7.86 20.52 -5.05
C ASP A 8 -7.96 19.43 -6.14
N ILE A 9 -7.05 19.46 -7.13
CA ILE A 9 -6.80 18.28 -7.97
C ILE A 9 -5.88 17.38 -7.16
N GLY A 10 -6.48 16.44 -6.42
CA GLY A 10 -5.75 15.38 -5.74
C GLY A 10 -4.70 14.75 -6.66
N ASP A 11 -3.51 14.50 -6.11
CA ASP A 11 -2.30 14.07 -6.82
C ASP A 11 -2.36 12.66 -7.44
N GLY A 12 -3.51 11.98 -7.34
CA GLY A 12 -3.70 10.59 -7.76
C GLY A 12 -3.14 9.56 -6.76
N PHE A 13 -2.64 10.01 -5.60
CA PHE A 13 -2.12 9.19 -4.51
C PHE A 13 -3.00 9.25 -3.24
N SER A 14 -3.98 10.17 -3.18
CA SER A 14 -4.87 10.35 -2.03
C SER A 14 -6.19 9.56 -2.15
N PHE A 15 -6.54 8.79 -1.10
CA PHE A 15 -7.70 7.88 -1.05
C PHE A 15 -8.85 8.38 -0.18
N SER A 16 -8.70 9.51 0.50
CA SER A 16 -9.82 10.14 1.20
C SER A 16 -10.46 11.22 0.32
N GLY A 17 -11.55 10.85 -0.37
CA GLY A 17 -12.63 11.80 -0.70
C GLY A 17 -12.30 12.95 -1.66
N GLY A 18 -11.62 12.67 -2.77
CA GLY A 18 -11.64 13.59 -3.92
C GLY A 18 -12.93 13.44 -4.75
N LYS A 19 -13.24 14.43 -5.59
CA LYS A 19 -14.42 14.51 -6.49
C LYS A 19 -14.74 13.30 -7.39
N TYR A 20 -13.90 12.26 -7.36
CA TYR A 20 -14.08 11.00 -8.08
C TYR A 20 -14.63 9.86 -7.21
N ALA A 21 -14.87 10.10 -5.91
CA ALA A 21 -15.51 9.15 -4.99
C ALA A 21 -17.04 9.03 -5.21
N GLU A 22 -17.64 9.93 -6.01
CA GLU A 22 -19.09 10.01 -6.24
C GLU A 22 -19.58 9.26 -7.49
N ALA A 23 -18.83 8.29 -8.00
CA ALA A 23 -19.38 7.34 -8.97
C ALA A 23 -20.13 6.24 -8.18
N GLU A 24 -21.43 6.10 -8.39
CA GLU A 24 -22.24 5.08 -7.70
C GLU A 24 -21.67 3.65 -7.92
N GLY A 25 -20.96 3.14 -6.92
CA GLY A 25 -20.30 1.84 -6.90
C GLY A 25 -19.13 1.80 -5.91
N PRO A 26 -18.67 0.61 -5.45
CA PRO A 26 -17.47 0.52 -4.62
C PRO A 26 -16.29 1.12 -5.39
N SER A 27 -15.44 1.90 -4.70
CA SER A 27 -14.28 2.49 -5.35
C SER A 27 -13.31 1.37 -5.75
N LYS A 28 -12.59 1.52 -6.87
CA LYS A 28 -11.57 0.54 -7.31
C LYS A 28 -10.48 0.32 -6.26
N SER A 29 -10.27 1.31 -5.40
CA SER A 29 -9.42 1.22 -4.23
C SER A 29 -9.97 0.29 -3.16
N ASP A 30 -11.26 0.36 -2.85
CA ASP A 30 -11.88 -0.52 -1.87
C ASP A 30 -11.81 -1.98 -2.32
N GLU A 31 -12.05 -2.25 -3.60
CA GLU A 31 -11.89 -3.59 -4.18
C GLU A 31 -10.46 -4.10 -4.05
N TRP A 32 -9.47 -3.25 -4.30
CA TRP A 32 -8.05 -3.59 -4.13
C TRP A 32 -7.69 -3.90 -2.68
N PHE A 33 -8.16 -3.07 -1.74
CA PHE A 33 -7.95 -3.30 -0.32
C PHE A 33 -8.65 -4.57 0.18
N ALA A 34 -9.84 -4.88 -0.36
CA ALA A 34 -10.56 -6.11 -0.04
C ALA A 34 -9.84 -7.38 -0.56
N GLN A 35 -9.09 -7.29 -1.65
CA GLN A 35 -8.26 -8.39 -2.16
C GLN A 35 -6.97 -8.58 -1.34
N GLY A 36 -6.48 -7.51 -0.73
CA GLY A 36 -5.22 -7.55 0.01
C GLY A 36 -5.34 -8.10 1.42
N ARG A 37 -4.18 -8.29 2.04
CA ARG A 37 -4.06 -8.72 3.43
C ARG A 37 -2.87 -8.07 4.10
N MET A 38 -3.01 -7.86 5.41
CA MET A 38 -1.89 -7.53 6.28
C MET A 38 -1.11 -8.79 6.64
N VAL A 39 0.21 -8.73 6.49
CA VAL A 39 1.16 -9.79 6.82
C VAL A 39 2.17 -9.25 7.81
N LYS A 40 2.47 -10.04 8.84
CA LYS A 40 3.54 -9.69 9.78
C LYS A 40 4.88 -10.07 9.17
N ALA A 41 5.77 -9.10 9.08
CA ALA A 41 7.15 -9.33 8.70
C ALA A 41 7.86 -10.16 9.78
N HIS A 42 8.99 -10.75 9.39
CA HIS A 42 9.86 -11.46 10.33
C HIS A 42 10.32 -10.50 11.44
N ALA A 43 10.16 -10.92 12.70
CA ALA A 43 10.58 -10.14 13.84
C ALA A 43 12.10 -9.91 13.80
N LEU A 44 12.54 -8.66 13.92
CA LEU A 44 13.97 -8.35 13.99
C LEU A 44 14.44 -8.48 15.43
N TYR A 45 15.48 -9.29 15.67
CA TYR A 45 16.15 -9.32 16.97
C TYR A 45 16.90 -7.99 17.16
N GLY A 46 16.34 -7.08 17.97
CA GLY A 46 16.88 -5.74 18.16
C GLY A 46 16.10 -4.89 19.15
N ASN A 47 16.41 -3.58 19.17
CA ASN A 47 15.80 -2.61 20.06
C ASN A 47 14.28 -2.58 19.88
N LYS A 48 13.52 -2.66 20.97
CA LYS A 48 12.04 -2.73 20.97
C LYS A 48 11.37 -1.37 20.84
N GLU A 49 12.07 -0.40 20.26
CA GLU A 49 11.58 0.95 20.06
C GLU A 49 10.76 1.04 18.78
N LYS A 50 9.89 2.06 18.73
CA LYS A 50 9.17 2.37 17.50
C LYS A 50 10.17 2.85 16.46
N ALA A 51 10.12 2.26 15.27
CA ALA A 51 10.97 2.65 14.17
C ALA A 51 10.59 4.04 13.68
N LYS A 52 11.55 4.74 13.07
CA LYS A 52 11.34 6.02 12.40
C LYS A 52 11.48 5.84 10.90
N ASP A 53 10.69 6.55 10.12
CA ASP A 53 10.87 6.55 8.67
C ASP A 53 12.22 7.21 8.30
N PRO A 54 12.91 6.72 7.27
CA PRO A 54 14.25 7.21 6.93
C PRO A 54 14.25 8.56 6.19
N PHE A 55 13.10 9.05 5.72
CA PHE A 55 13.00 10.25 4.90
C PHE A 55 12.68 11.51 5.72
N PHE A 56 11.80 11.38 6.70
CA PHE A 56 11.28 12.46 7.54
C PHE A 56 11.53 12.23 9.04
N GLY A 57 11.98 11.04 9.46
CA GLY A 57 12.27 10.73 10.86
C GLY A 57 11.02 10.62 11.74
N LEU A 58 9.84 10.45 11.15
CA LEU A 58 8.56 10.29 11.83
C LEU A 58 8.43 8.88 12.40
N THR A 59 7.88 8.79 13.60
CA THR A 59 7.64 7.52 14.28
C THR A 59 6.57 6.70 13.55
N MET A 60 6.83 5.41 13.34
CA MET A 60 5.88 4.48 12.72
C MET A 60 4.59 4.31 13.52
N GLY A 61 3.47 4.37 12.81
CA GLY A 61 2.13 4.17 13.37
C GLY A 61 1.89 2.76 13.91
N SER A 62 0.82 2.58 14.67
CA SER A 62 0.35 1.26 15.15
C SER A 62 0.01 0.30 14.02
N GLY A 63 -0.51 0.83 12.90
CA GLY A 63 -0.79 0.06 11.69
C GLY A 63 0.46 -0.54 11.04
N SER A 64 1.59 0.20 11.06
CA SER A 64 2.84 -0.21 10.38
C SER A 64 3.73 -1.10 11.26
N GLN A 65 3.59 -0.98 12.58
CA GLN A 65 4.45 -1.68 13.53
C GLN A 65 3.64 -2.09 14.77
N SER A 66 3.33 -3.39 14.88
CA SER A 66 2.53 -3.93 15.99
C SER A 66 3.29 -4.00 17.32
N SER A 67 4.61 -4.20 17.26
CA SER A 67 5.53 -4.21 18.40
C SER A 67 6.88 -3.65 17.95
N GLY A 68 7.77 -3.29 18.89
CA GLY A 68 9.06 -2.69 18.55
C GLY A 68 9.94 -3.47 17.56
N ASP A 69 9.68 -4.75 17.40
CA ASP A 69 10.39 -5.70 16.55
C ASP A 69 9.57 -6.26 15.38
N VAL A 70 8.25 -6.02 15.31
CA VAL A 70 7.35 -6.61 14.30
C VAL A 70 6.66 -5.53 13.47
N PHE A 71 6.86 -5.64 12.17
CA PHE A 71 6.31 -4.76 11.15
C PHE A 71 5.12 -5.42 10.44
N ASN A 72 4.11 -4.64 10.10
CA ASN A 72 2.96 -5.09 9.32
C ASN A 72 3.05 -4.57 7.90
N TRP A 73 2.83 -5.46 6.95
CA TRP A 73 2.98 -5.23 5.53
C TRP A 73 1.67 -5.51 4.83
N PHE A 74 1.24 -4.61 3.95
CA PHE A 74 0.10 -4.90 3.08
C PHE A 74 0.60 -5.59 1.81
N CYS A 75 -0.06 -6.68 1.43
CA CYS A 75 0.21 -7.34 0.16
C CYS A 75 -1.08 -7.80 -0.53
N VAL A 76 -1.06 -7.77 -1.86
CA VAL A 76 -2.08 -8.37 -2.72
C VAL A 76 -1.45 -9.52 -3.49
N GLU A 77 -2.12 -10.67 -3.48
CA GLU A 77 -1.65 -11.88 -4.14
C GLU A 77 -2.69 -12.35 -5.17
N ALA A 78 -2.24 -12.83 -6.32
CA ALA A 78 -3.09 -13.56 -7.25
C ALA A 78 -2.30 -14.61 -8.05
N GLY A 79 -3.05 -15.55 -8.64
CA GLY A 79 -2.52 -16.69 -9.36
C GLY A 79 -2.35 -17.92 -8.48
N SER A 80 -2.02 -19.06 -9.09
CA SER A 80 -1.86 -20.33 -8.37
C SER A 80 -0.58 -20.38 -7.54
N SER A 81 -0.63 -20.96 -6.35
CA SER A 81 0.54 -21.21 -5.51
C SER A 81 1.55 -22.19 -6.14
N SER A 82 1.13 -22.96 -7.15
CA SER A 82 1.99 -23.86 -7.92
C SER A 82 2.82 -23.16 -9.01
N ASN A 83 2.50 -21.91 -9.33
CA ASN A 83 3.18 -21.15 -10.38
C ASN A 83 4.46 -20.48 -9.83
N PRO A 84 5.44 -20.16 -10.69
CA PRO A 84 6.62 -19.40 -10.27
C PRO A 84 6.22 -18.06 -9.67
N THR A 85 6.87 -17.67 -8.56
CA THR A 85 6.51 -16.46 -7.82
C THR A 85 7.20 -15.23 -8.40
N VAL A 86 6.44 -14.15 -8.59
CA VAL A 86 6.93 -12.83 -8.99
C VAL A 86 6.50 -11.82 -7.93
N LEU A 87 7.47 -11.05 -7.43
CA LEU A 87 7.26 -9.98 -6.45
C LEU A 87 7.33 -8.62 -7.17
N LEU A 88 6.29 -7.81 -6.99
CA LEU A 88 6.19 -6.47 -7.55
C LEU A 88 6.42 -5.45 -6.45
N ILE A 89 7.49 -4.67 -6.59
CA ILE A 89 7.93 -3.65 -5.63
C ILE A 89 7.82 -2.30 -6.32
N HIS A 90 6.99 -1.41 -5.78
CA HIS A 90 6.91 -0.03 -6.25
C HIS A 90 8.10 0.80 -5.73
N GLY A 91 8.42 1.90 -6.41
CA GLY A 91 9.34 2.92 -5.90
C GLY A 91 8.59 4.06 -5.23
N PHE A 92 9.32 4.94 -4.55
CA PHE A 92 8.76 6.19 -4.01
C PHE A 92 8.57 7.24 -5.13
N PRO A 93 7.46 8.01 -5.18
CA PRO A 93 6.28 8.02 -4.30
C PRO A 93 5.08 7.24 -4.87
N SER A 94 5.29 6.04 -5.42
CA SER A 94 4.21 5.14 -5.90
C SER A 94 3.85 4.12 -4.82
N GLN A 95 2.80 3.33 -5.05
CA GLN A 95 2.28 2.28 -4.17
C GLN A 95 1.92 1.01 -4.97
N ALA A 96 1.63 -0.09 -4.27
CA ALA A 96 1.24 -1.39 -4.84
C ALA A 96 -0.04 -1.31 -5.68
N TYR A 97 -0.96 -0.38 -5.37
CA TYR A 97 -2.17 -0.12 -6.17
C TYR A 97 -1.88 0.21 -7.64
N SER A 98 -0.68 0.69 -7.96
CA SER A 98 -0.22 0.87 -9.34
C SER A 98 -0.22 -0.44 -10.15
N TYR A 99 -0.14 -1.60 -9.48
CA TYR A 99 -0.15 -2.91 -10.13
C TYR A 99 -1.54 -3.51 -10.35
N ARG A 100 -2.65 -2.82 -10.00
CA ARG A 100 -4.02 -3.37 -10.12
C ARG A 100 -4.37 -3.93 -11.50
N ASN A 101 -3.81 -3.37 -12.57
CA ASN A 101 -4.02 -3.84 -13.94
C ASN A 101 -2.97 -4.87 -14.38
N VAL A 102 -1.80 -4.88 -13.74
CA VAL A 102 -0.66 -5.77 -14.09
C VAL A 102 -0.81 -7.12 -13.42
N LEU A 103 -1.23 -7.12 -12.16
CA LEU A 103 -1.32 -8.29 -11.30
C LEU A 103 -2.24 -9.37 -11.91
N PRO A 104 -3.46 -9.05 -12.41
CA PRO A 104 -4.32 -10.04 -13.07
C PRO A 104 -3.67 -10.64 -14.33
N VAL A 105 -3.00 -9.83 -15.15
CA VAL A 105 -2.36 -10.30 -16.39
C VAL A 105 -1.20 -11.26 -16.10
N LEU A 106 -0.42 -11.00 -15.05
CA LEU A 106 0.66 -11.90 -14.63
C LEU A 106 0.13 -13.16 -13.95
N SER A 107 -1.04 -13.09 -13.31
CA SER A 107 -1.62 -14.19 -12.51
C SER A 107 -1.93 -15.45 -13.33
N ASP A 108 -2.13 -15.31 -14.64
CA ASP A 108 -2.37 -16.42 -15.57
C ASP A 108 -1.21 -17.43 -15.60
N LYS A 109 0.03 -16.94 -15.42
CA LYS A 109 1.26 -17.75 -15.54
C LYS A 109 2.14 -17.74 -14.30
N TYR A 110 1.97 -16.75 -13.43
CA TYR A 110 2.81 -16.52 -12.26
C TYR A 110 1.96 -16.37 -11.02
N ARG A 111 2.55 -16.74 -9.88
CA ARG A 111 2.03 -16.32 -8.58
C ARG A 111 2.52 -14.91 -8.32
N SER A 112 1.66 -13.92 -8.54
CA SER A 112 2.03 -12.51 -8.50
C SER A 112 1.70 -11.92 -7.13
N ILE A 113 2.67 -11.30 -6.49
CA ILE A 113 2.53 -10.65 -5.19
C ILE A 113 2.92 -9.19 -5.35
N ALA A 114 2.00 -8.26 -5.11
CA ALA A 114 2.30 -6.84 -4.96
C ALA A 114 2.40 -6.47 -3.49
N PHE A 115 3.40 -5.68 -3.15
CA PHE A 115 3.81 -5.38 -1.80
C PHE A 115 3.89 -3.87 -1.57
N ASP A 116 3.37 -3.37 -0.45
CA ASP A 116 3.52 -1.97 -0.01
C ASP A 116 4.61 -1.80 1.06
N TRP A 117 5.46 -0.80 0.88
CA TRP A 117 6.50 -0.43 1.86
C TRP A 117 5.88 0.12 3.17
N LEU A 118 6.54 -0.17 4.30
CA LEU A 118 6.30 0.41 5.63
C LEU A 118 6.24 1.95 5.73
N GLY A 119 5.12 2.48 6.21
CA GLY A 119 4.89 3.91 6.37
C GLY A 119 4.19 4.56 5.18
N GLU A 120 4.02 3.84 4.06
CA GLU A 120 3.14 4.25 2.98
C GLU A 120 1.68 3.81 3.27
N LEU A 121 0.75 4.59 2.72
CA LEU A 121 -0.65 4.79 3.12
C LEU A 121 -1.38 3.61 3.77
N CYS A 122 -1.28 2.40 3.20
CA CYS A 122 -2.02 1.24 3.71
C CYS A 122 -1.52 0.74 5.08
N THR A 123 -0.29 1.10 5.47
CA THR A 123 0.28 0.77 6.78
C THR A 123 0.26 1.95 7.75
N SER A 124 0.13 3.19 7.27
CA SER A 124 0.08 4.40 8.11
C SER A 124 -1.35 4.80 8.50
N PHE A 125 -2.36 4.51 7.67
CA PHE A 125 -3.78 4.70 7.98
C PHE A 125 -4.42 3.42 8.55
N GLY A 126 -3.94 3.00 9.71
CA GLY A 126 -4.74 2.18 10.61
C GLY A 126 -5.47 3.12 11.57
N ALA A 127 -6.70 3.50 11.23
CA ALA A 127 -7.66 4.07 12.19
C ALA A 127 -8.38 2.94 12.94
#